data_AF-A0A9P1HW53-F1
#
_entry.id   AF-A0A9P1HW53-F1
#
_cell.length_a   1.000
_cell.length_b   1.000
_cell.length_c   1.000
_cell.angle_alpha   90.00
_cell.angle_beta   90.00
_cell.angle_gamma   90.00
#
_symmetry.space_group_name_H-M   'P 1'
#
loop_
_entity.id
_entity.type
_entity.pdbx_description
1 polymer ?
#
loop_
_entity_poly.entity_id
_entity_poly.type
_entity_poly.pdbx_seq_one_letter_code
_entity_poly.pdbx_strand_id
1 'polypeptide(L)' 'MSDFLTTKKHIGFLLRHISIFPENYSCLETNQATLLFFGVSALDILRELDPVLTDSRKKNIVDWIYKLQLTSSSG' A
#
# COMPACT_ATOMS: atom_id res chain seq x y z
N MET A 1 -9.18 21.05 15.72
CA MET A 1 -10.05 20.92 14.52
C MET A 1 -9.25 20.75 13.23
N SER A 2 -7.99 21.20 13.17
CA SER A 2 -7.06 21.02 12.04
C SER A 2 -6.63 19.57 11.79
N ASP A 3 -6.35 18.80 12.84
CA ASP A 3 -5.70 17.49 12.70
C ASP A 3 -6.58 16.46 11.97
N PHE A 4 -7.90 16.51 12.19
CA PHE A 4 -8.85 15.62 11.54
C PHE A 4 -8.92 15.81 10.01
N LEU A 5 -8.81 17.06 9.54
CA LEU A 5 -8.79 17.37 8.11
C LEU A 5 -7.48 16.87 7.46
N THR A 6 -6.38 16.93 8.20
CA THR A 6 -5.08 16.41 7.78
C THR A 6 -5.10 14.89 7.68
N THR A 7 -5.68 14.20 8.67
CA THR A 7 -5.85 12.73 8.65
C THR A 7 -6.62 12.24 7.42
N LYS A 8 -7.75 12.87 7.08
CA LYS A 8 -8.54 12.49 5.88
C LYS A 8 -7.75 12.65 4.58
N LYS A 9 -6.92 13.69 4.48
CA LYS A 9 -6.03 13.90 3.32
C LYS A 9 -4.96 12.82 3.25
N HIS A 10 -4.36 12.44 4.38
CA HIS A 10 -3.38 11.36 4.44
C HIS A 10 -4.00 10.02 4.02
N ILE A 11 -5.18 9.67 4.53
CA ILE A 11 -5.87 8.44 4.14
C ILE A 11 -6.13 8.41 2.62
N GLY A 12 -6.66 9.50 2.05
CA GLY A 12 -6.91 9.58 0.60
C GLY A 12 -5.64 9.50 -0.24
N PHE A 13 -4.54 10.12 0.22
CA PHE A 13 -3.24 10.05 -0.44
C PHE A 13 -2.65 8.63 -0.43
N LEU A 14 -2.69 7.98 0.73
CA LEU A 14 -2.20 6.60 0.93
C LEU A 14 -3.01 5.61 0.08
N LEU A 15 -4.33 5.73 0.11
CA LEU A 15 -5.23 4.92 -0.72
C LEU A 15 -4.91 5.02 -2.19
N ARG A 16 -4.64 6.22 -2.69
CA ARG A 16 -4.32 6.42 -4.11
C ARG A 16 -3.05 5.68 -4.49
N HIS A 17 -2.00 5.78 -3.68
CA HIS A 17 -0.72 5.10 -3.92
C HIS A 17 -0.80 3.57 -3.77
N ILE A 18 -1.67 3.07 -2.90
CA ILE A 18 -1.95 1.62 -2.77
C ILE A 18 -2.77 1.11 -3.97
N SER A 19 -3.60 1.95 -4.59
CA SER A 19 -4.48 1.57 -5.70
C SER A 19 -3.80 1.62 -7.06
N ILE A 20 -3.07 2.70 -7.31
CA ILE A 20 -2.55 3.05 -8.62
C ILE A 20 -1.18 3.66 -8.37
N PHE A 21 -0.14 3.04 -8.89
CA PHE A 21 1.17 3.68 -8.98
C PHE A 21 1.17 4.63 -10.17
N PRO A 22 1.37 5.95 -9.96
CA PRO A 22 1.51 6.87 -11.07
C PRO A 22 2.75 6.53 -11.89
N GLU A 23 2.66 6.63 -13.21
CA GLU A 23 3.74 6.33 -14.17
C GLU A 23 5.04 7.10 -13.89
N ASN A 24 4.92 8.26 -13.24
CA ASN A 24 6.02 9.10 -12.79
C ASN A 24 6.91 8.43 -11.71
N TYR A 25 6.43 7.34 -11.10
CA TYR A 25 7.18 6.52 -10.14
C TYR A 25 7.79 5.27 -10.78
N SER A 26 7.89 5.24 -12.12
CA SER A 26 8.62 4.22 -12.88
C SER A 26 10.07 4.02 -12.41
N CYS A 27 10.70 5.04 -11.83
CA CYS A 27 12.03 4.92 -11.20
C CYS A 27 12.02 4.16 -9.86
N LEU A 28 10.85 3.97 -9.24
CA LEU A 28 10.65 3.28 -7.96
C LEU A 28 9.93 1.93 -8.14
N GLU A 29 9.79 1.42 -9.36
CA GLU A 29 9.17 0.12 -9.64
C GLU A 29 9.79 -1.00 -8.78
N THR A 30 11.12 -0.99 -8.63
CA THR A 30 11.86 -1.95 -7.79
C THR A 30 11.53 -1.82 -6.29
N ASN A 31 11.08 -0.65 -5.85
CA ASN A 31 10.74 -0.33 -4.46
C ASN A 31 9.23 -0.26 -4.21
N GLN A 32 8.39 -0.67 -5.16
CA GLN A 32 6.92 -0.66 -5.00
C GLN A 32 6.48 -1.42 -3.74
N ALA A 33 7.11 -2.56 -3.45
CA ALA A 33 6.80 -3.33 -2.24
C ALA A 33 7.10 -2.56 -0.95
N THR A 34 8.19 -1.77 -0.93
CA THR A 34 8.55 -0.90 0.17
C THR A 34 7.54 0.23 0.36
N LEU A 35 7.09 0.85 -0.74
CA LEU A 35 6.09 1.92 -0.70
C LEU A 35 4.71 1.39 -0.27
N LEU A 36 4.35 0.19 -0.71
CA LEU A 36 3.15 -0.51 -0.24
C LEU A 36 3.23 -0.82 1.25
N PHE A 37 4.38 -1.31 1.74
CA PHE A 37 4.61 -1.56 3.16
C PHE A 37 4.37 -0.30 3.99
N PHE A 38 5.03 0.81 3.65
CA PHE A 38 4.83 2.08 4.37
C PHE A 38 3.39 2.58 4.26
N GLY A 39 2.74 2.40 3.11
CA GLY A 39 1.35 2.79 2.91
C GLY A 39 0.37 2.05 3.81
N VAL A 40 0.53 0.72 3.91
CA VAL A 40 -0.29 -0.14 4.76
C VAL A 40 -0.02 0.13 6.24
N SER A 41 1.26 0.23 6.65
CA SER A 41 1.62 0.54 8.03
C SER A 41 1.14 1.92 8.48
N ALA A 42 1.13 2.92 7.59
CA ALA A 42 0.59 4.24 7.91
C ALA A 42 -0.93 4.20 8.14
N LEU A 43 -1.68 3.43 7.35
CA LEU A 43 -3.13 3.25 7.57
C LEU A 43 -3.42 2.52 8.89
N ASP A 44 -2.56 1.58 9.29
CA ASP A 44 -2.66 0.87 10.57
C ASP A 44 -2.42 1.80 11.76
N ILE A 45 -1.38 2.65 11.70
CA ILE A 45 -1.10 3.68 12.72
C ILE A 45 -2.28 4.66 12.84
N LEU A 46 -2.93 5.01 11.73
CA LEU A 46 -4.12 5.87 11.73
C LEU A 46 -5.38 5.15 12.21
N ARG A 47 -5.32 3.84 12.50
CA ARG A 47 -6.45 2.96 12.86
C ARG A 47 -7.57 2.93 11.81
N GLU A 48 -7.19 3.15 10.56
CA GLU A 48 -8.08 3.25 9.41
C GLU A 48 -7.83 2.11 8.41
N LEU A 49 -7.00 1.13 8.76
CA LEU A 49 -6.69 0.00 7.88
C LEU A 49 -7.92 -0.86 7.56
N ASP A 50 -8.65 -1.35 8.57
CA ASP A 50 -9.82 -2.22 8.37
C ASP A 50 -11.02 -1.52 7.72
N PRO A 51 -11.38 -0.27 8.09
CA PRO A 51 -12.46 0.47 7.45
C PRO A 51 -12.21 0.74 5.96
N VAL A 52 -10.94 0.95 5.59
CA VAL A 52 -10.55 1.42 4.26
C VAL A 52 -10.14 0.27 3.34
N LEU A 53 -9.53 -0.78 3.88
CA LEU A 53 -8.96 -1.89 3.12
C LEU A 53 -9.76 -3.18 3.37
N THR A 54 -10.67 -3.50 2.44
CA THR A 54 -11.48 -4.72 2.51
C THR A 54 -10.64 -6.00 2.48
N ASP A 55 -11.16 -7.10 3.03
CA ASP A 55 -10.43 -8.40 3.07
C ASP A 55 -10.01 -8.90 1.68
N SER A 56 -10.87 -8.69 0.67
CA SER A 56 -10.55 -8.97 -0.74
C SER A 56 -9.31 -8.19 -1.20
N ARG A 57 -9.20 -6.92 -0.80
CA ARG A 57 -8.09 -6.05 -1.20
C ARG A 57 -6.80 -6.38 -0.47
N LYS A 58 -6.90 -6.74 0.83
CA LYS A 58 -5.79 -7.30 1.60
C LYS A 58 -5.26 -8.57 0.92
N LYS A 59 -6.15 -9.47 0.50
CA LYS A 59 -5.77 -10.69 -0.23
C LYS A 59 -5.04 -10.37 -1.55
N ASN A 60 -5.54 -9.44 -2.35
CA ASN A 60 -4.87 -9.03 -3.59
C ASN A 60 -3.47 -8.46 -3.35
N ILE A 61 -3.30 -7.67 -2.29
CA ILE A 61 -1.99 -7.14 -1.87
C ILE A 61 -1.03 -8.29 -1.51
N VAL A 62 -1.51 -9.25 -0.71
CA VAL A 62 -0.74 -10.43 -0.32
C VAL A 62 -0.34 -11.26 -1.54
N ASP A 63 -1.28 -11.56 -2.43
CA ASP A 63 -1.03 -12.32 -3.67
C ASP A 63 -0.04 -11.59 -4.59
N TRP A 64 -0.10 -10.26 -4.65
CA TRP A 64 0.87 -9.46 -5.40
C TRP A 64 2.27 -9.53 -4.79
N ILE A 65 2.41 -9.41 -3.47
CA ILE A 65 3.71 -9.56 -2.78
C ILE A 65 4.30 -10.94 -3.05
N TYR A 66 3.50 -12.01 -2.96
CA TYR A 66 3.96 -13.37 -3.25
C TYR A 66 4.44 -13.55 -4.70
N LYS A 67 3.85 -12.86 -5.68
CA LYS A 67 4.33 -12.88 -7.07
C LYS A 67 5.72 -12.24 -7.25
N LEU A 68 6.10 -11.31 -6.38
CA LEU A 68 7.41 -10.65 -6.42
C LEU A 68 8.51 -11.51 -5.79
N GLN A 69 8.15 -12.52 -4.98
CA GLN A 69 9.12 -13.40 -4.36
C GLN A 69 9.68 -14.38 -5.40
N LEU A 70 11.02 -14.45 -5.49
CA LEU A 70 11.68 -15.48 -6.27
C LEU A 70 11.41 -16.84 -5.62
N THR A 71 10.86 -17.77 -6.39
CA THR A 71 10.73 -19.16 -5.93
C THR A 71 12.07 -19.85 -6.17
N SER A 72 12.64 -20.50 -5.14
CA SER A 72 13.97 -21.10 -5.18
C SER A 72 14.04 -22.40 -6.00
N SER A 73 13.23 -22.54 -7.05
CA SER A 73 13.08 -23.79 -7.81
C SER A 73 14.16 -24.01 -8.88
N SER A 74 15.20 -23.17 -8.91
CA SER A 74 16.37 -23.37 -9.78
C SER A 74 17.65 -23.10 -8.99
N GLY A 75 18.09 -24.14 -8.25
CA GLY A 75 19.42 -24.28 -7.69
C GLY A 75 20.02 -25.58 -8.16
#